data_AF-R7T7C2-F1
#
_entry.id   AF-R7T7C2-F1
#
_cell.length_a   1.000
_cell.length_b   1.000
_cell.length_c   1.000
_cell.angle_alpha   90.00
_cell.angle_beta   90.00
_cell.angle_gamma   90.00
#
_symmetry.space_group_name_H-M   'P 1'
#
loop_
_entity.id
_entity.type
_entity.pdbx_description
1 polymer ?
#
loop_
_entity_poly.entity_id
_entity_poly.type
_entity_poly.pdbx_seq_one_letter_code
_entity_poly.pdbx_strand_id
1 'polypeptide(L)'
;MNQLRAQVREDQLGKGAASRFYAGYFKKILKAIKDHVKTTMGKKKDPLFLDSTILLVFLQSGKCPPTFFKFDDNIMTIKHKNMLTLNLDVAGQEKRPYNIPVHRITDPETFDEVYFLGEFPASLNTLAAIAVDPAYDFNTEEDLKKEISAFRDKLIQEILPAQDADIQNVFKVVLYDDTVSDTDPEWQSLGSVLFDILTRKLAAAAAARKNPLFYQNTPRFQVQVREDQLGYSATSEYFAGYLKLIIPGLKTRAEKYVSDCETERVKGRYTRLCPPICLNVRPPPDLFTSQFLVIILQSGKAPPTFHSFDKNITTDSNAYIKHEIDIGGKTRSFQTLIHCVTDPRTGAQYRFMGEFPAAFATLAEIEADPTFDFDVDDLKDQTLAFQEKLIEKILPAQDELIRNGVKIIVFDDTVTDPPTAQASLAEVICDYITSKTLLKEKMN
;
A
#
# COMPACT_ATOMS: atom_id res chain seq x y z
N MET A 1 -4.77 35.00 0.76
CA MET A 1 -3.68 34.05 0.48
C MET A 1 -4.33 32.80 -0.09
N ASN A 2 -4.19 32.54 -1.40
CA ASN A 2 -4.66 31.30 -2.00
C ASN A 2 -3.77 30.16 -1.46
N GLN A 3 -4.34 29.26 -0.66
CA GLN A 3 -3.64 28.04 -0.27
C GLN A 3 -3.34 27.24 -1.55
N LEU A 4 -2.06 26.94 -1.79
CA LEU A 4 -1.62 26.01 -2.85
C LEU A 4 -2.20 24.63 -2.53
N ARG A 5 -3.40 24.32 -3.03
CA ARG A 5 -4.00 22.99 -2.89
C ARG A 5 -3.61 22.13 -4.08
N ALA A 6 -3.35 20.85 -3.83
CA ALA A 6 -3.13 19.89 -4.90
C ALA A 6 -4.46 19.64 -5.62
N GLN A 7 -4.54 20.09 -6.88
CA GLN A 7 -5.71 19.82 -7.71
C GLN A 7 -5.93 18.31 -7.86
N VAL A 8 -7.19 17.91 -7.67
CA VAL A 8 -7.67 16.58 -8.02
C VAL A 8 -8.32 16.70 -9.39
N ARG A 9 -7.65 16.17 -10.41
CA ARG A 9 -8.14 16.27 -11.78
C ARG A 9 -9.18 15.19 -12.03
N GLU A 10 -10.35 15.64 -12.48
CA GLU A 10 -11.49 14.91 -13.04
C GLU A 10 -11.18 13.43 -13.38
N ASP A 11 -11.41 12.49 -12.46
CA ASP A 11 -11.36 11.04 -12.66
C ASP A 11 -9.98 10.35 -12.64
N GLN A 12 -8.89 11.12 -12.59
CA GLN A 12 -7.53 10.56 -12.66
C GLN A 12 -7.13 9.80 -11.40
N LEU A 13 -7.55 10.29 -10.22
CA LEU A 13 -7.13 9.73 -8.94
C LEU A 13 -7.69 8.31 -8.76
N GLY A 14 -8.96 8.11 -9.09
CA GLY A 14 -9.69 6.87 -9.05
C GLY A 14 -9.17 5.85 -10.06
N LYS A 15 -8.97 6.25 -11.32
CA LYS A 15 -8.37 5.35 -12.33
C LYS A 15 -6.95 4.92 -11.95
N GLY A 16 -6.16 5.85 -11.41
CA GLY A 16 -4.81 5.56 -10.94
C GLY A 16 -4.80 4.60 -9.75
N ALA A 17 -5.70 4.83 -8.80
CA ALA A 17 -5.89 3.97 -7.64
C ALA A 17 -6.34 2.55 -8.04
N ALA A 18 -7.21 2.41 -9.05
CA ALA A 18 -7.64 1.11 -9.57
C ALA A 18 -6.48 0.30 -10.16
N SER A 19 -5.64 0.96 -10.97
CA SER A 19 -4.47 0.34 -11.60
C SER A 19 -3.46 -0.11 -10.54
N ARG A 20 -3.19 0.74 -9.55
CA ARG A 20 -2.26 0.44 -8.45
C ARG A 20 -2.80 -0.61 -7.49
N PHE A 21 -4.10 -0.58 -7.17
CA PHE A 21 -4.78 -1.62 -6.39
C PHE A 21 -4.62 -2.98 -7.06
N TYR A 22 -4.83 -3.05 -8.38
CA TYR A 22 -4.69 -4.28 -9.12
C TYR A 22 -3.24 -4.79 -9.14
N ALA A 23 -2.30 -3.98 -9.64
CA ALA A 23 -0.91 -4.40 -9.82
C ALA A 23 -0.20 -4.67 -8.49
N GLY A 24 -0.35 -3.75 -7.53
CA GLY A 24 0.36 -3.82 -6.25
C GLY A 24 -0.18 -4.86 -5.27
N TYR A 25 -1.45 -5.26 -5.42
CA TYR A 25 -2.14 -6.14 -4.48
C TYR A 25 -2.98 -7.23 -5.15
N PHE A 26 -4.05 -6.86 -5.87
CA PHE A 26 -5.10 -7.81 -6.24
C PHE A 26 -4.57 -8.94 -7.15
N LYS A 27 -3.77 -8.60 -8.17
CA LYS A 27 -3.14 -9.58 -9.07
C LYS A 27 -2.35 -10.65 -8.32
N LYS A 28 -1.59 -10.23 -7.30
CA LYS A 28 -0.70 -11.10 -6.50
C LYS A 28 -1.50 -12.09 -5.67
N ILE A 29 -2.56 -11.60 -5.00
CA ILE A 29 -3.42 -12.48 -4.21
C ILE A 29 -4.21 -13.44 -5.09
N LEU A 30 -4.71 -13.01 -6.26
CA LEU A 30 -5.47 -13.88 -7.16
C LEU A 30 -4.62 -15.05 -7.65
N LYS A 31 -3.37 -14.77 -8.07
CA LYS A 31 -2.44 -15.82 -8.47
C LYS A 31 -2.17 -16.81 -7.32
N ALA A 32 -1.95 -16.29 -6.11
CA ALA A 32 -1.65 -17.13 -4.96
C ALA A 32 -2.85 -17.94 -4.44
N ILE A 33 -4.08 -17.38 -4.49
CA ILE A 33 -5.32 -18.12 -4.17
C ILE A 33 -5.50 -19.26 -5.17
N LYS A 34 -5.31 -19.00 -6.47
CA LYS A 34 -5.36 -20.04 -7.53
C LYS A 34 -4.42 -21.21 -7.21
N ASP A 35 -3.19 -20.91 -6.84
CA ASP A 35 -2.18 -21.93 -6.53
C ASP A 35 -2.46 -22.64 -5.19
N HIS A 36 -2.97 -21.91 -4.19
CA HIS A 36 -3.37 -22.47 -2.89
C HIS A 36 -4.53 -23.44 -3.02
N VAL A 37 -5.53 -23.14 -3.85
CA VAL A 37 -6.66 -24.06 -4.05
C VAL A 37 -6.22 -25.33 -4.77
N LYS A 38 -5.39 -25.23 -5.82
CA LYS A 38 -4.83 -26.43 -6.48
C LYS A 38 -4.12 -27.36 -5.50
N THR A 39 -3.43 -26.81 -4.49
CA THR A 39 -2.62 -27.58 -3.54
C THR A 39 -3.41 -28.11 -2.32
N THR A 40 -4.38 -27.35 -1.80
CA THR A 40 -5.13 -27.70 -0.58
C THR A 40 -6.38 -28.55 -0.86
N MET A 41 -7.14 -28.26 -1.94
CA MET A 41 -8.36 -29.01 -2.31
C MET A 41 -8.05 -30.41 -2.85
N GLY A 42 -6.82 -30.65 -3.33
CA GLY A 42 -6.35 -31.99 -3.66
C GLY A 42 -6.16 -32.91 -2.44
N LYS A 43 -6.14 -32.36 -1.22
CA LYS A 43 -5.79 -33.10 0.01
C LYS A 43 -6.89 -33.15 1.07
N LYS A 44 -7.81 -32.19 1.10
CA LYS A 44 -8.93 -32.15 2.06
C LYS A 44 -10.23 -31.80 1.34
N LYS A 45 -11.22 -32.71 1.40
CA LYS A 45 -12.62 -32.42 1.08
C LYS A 45 -13.22 -31.59 2.23
N ASP A 46 -12.71 -30.39 2.45
CA ASP A 46 -13.26 -29.51 3.47
C ASP A 46 -14.42 -28.72 2.83
N PRO A 47 -15.69 -28.99 3.20
CA PRO A 47 -16.85 -28.34 2.60
C PRO A 47 -16.95 -26.84 2.90
N LEU A 48 -16.07 -26.31 3.76
CA LEU A 48 -16.06 -24.91 4.18
C LEU A 48 -15.41 -23.95 3.17
N PHE A 49 -14.72 -24.44 2.14
CA PHE A 49 -14.09 -23.60 1.12
C PHE A 49 -14.56 -24.04 -0.27
N LEU A 50 -15.74 -23.54 -0.63
CA LEU A 50 -16.52 -24.09 -1.74
C LEU A 50 -16.06 -23.68 -3.13
N ASP A 51 -15.30 -22.61 -3.25
CA ASP A 51 -14.72 -22.18 -4.52
C ASP A 51 -13.50 -21.30 -4.22
N SER A 52 -12.49 -21.32 -5.07
CA SER A 52 -11.27 -20.48 -4.98
C SER A 52 -11.56 -19.00 -5.20
N THR A 53 -12.83 -18.61 -5.12
CA THR A 53 -13.31 -17.30 -5.54
C THR A 53 -13.24 -16.34 -4.38
N ILE A 54 -12.51 -15.24 -4.55
CA ILE A 54 -12.62 -14.07 -3.69
C ILE A 54 -13.76 -13.15 -4.17
N LEU A 55 -14.64 -12.72 -3.26
CA LEU A 55 -15.67 -11.73 -3.55
C LEU A 55 -15.11 -10.33 -3.33
N LEU A 56 -15.05 -9.52 -4.38
CA LEU A 56 -14.69 -8.11 -4.30
C LEU A 56 -15.98 -7.28 -4.28
N VAL A 57 -16.31 -6.72 -3.11
CA VAL A 57 -17.60 -6.06 -2.88
C VAL A 57 -17.45 -4.55 -3.02
N PHE A 58 -18.26 -3.95 -3.88
CA PHE A 58 -18.37 -2.51 -4.09
C PHE A 58 -19.70 -2.01 -3.54
N LEU A 59 -19.62 -1.05 -2.63
CA LEU A 59 -20.77 -0.30 -2.15
C LEU A 59 -21.00 0.91 -3.07
N GLN A 60 -22.24 1.16 -3.48
CA GLN A 60 -22.60 2.26 -4.38
C GLN A 60 -22.28 3.64 -3.78
N SER A 61 -22.37 3.79 -2.46
CA SER A 61 -21.93 5.00 -1.76
C SER A 61 -20.40 5.17 -1.74
N GLY A 62 -19.66 4.08 -1.99
CA GLY A 62 -18.20 3.96 -1.85
C GLY A 62 -17.67 4.11 -0.42
N LYS A 63 -18.54 4.16 0.59
CA LYS A 63 -18.15 4.22 2.01
C LYS A 63 -17.83 2.83 2.53
N CYS A 64 -16.59 2.37 2.36
CA CYS A 64 -16.20 1.03 2.77
C CYS A 64 -15.97 0.94 4.29
N PRO A 65 -16.81 0.23 5.05
CA PRO A 65 -16.59 0.04 6.47
C PRO A 65 -15.35 -0.84 6.70
N PRO A 66 -14.76 -0.81 7.91
CA PRO A 66 -13.55 -1.54 8.21
C PRO A 66 -13.73 -3.07 8.07
N THR A 67 -14.93 -3.60 8.27
CA THR A 67 -15.25 -5.04 8.18
C THR A 67 -16.68 -5.23 7.71
N PHE A 68 -16.99 -6.36 7.07
CA PHE A 68 -18.37 -6.72 6.74
C PHE A 68 -19.29 -6.77 7.97
N PHE A 69 -18.81 -7.27 9.11
CA PHE A 69 -19.59 -7.27 10.36
C PHE A 69 -20.01 -5.87 10.84
N LYS A 70 -19.24 -4.83 10.49
CA LYS A 70 -19.59 -3.44 10.84
C LYS A 70 -20.62 -2.85 9.88
N PHE A 71 -20.93 -3.56 8.81
CA PHE A 71 -21.92 -3.20 7.81
C PHE A 71 -23.21 -4.02 7.99
N ASP A 72 -23.06 -5.32 8.22
CA ASP A 72 -24.16 -6.28 8.31
C ASP A 72 -23.82 -7.34 9.36
N ASP A 73 -24.64 -7.42 10.40
CA ASP A 73 -24.45 -8.32 11.53
C ASP A 73 -24.56 -9.81 11.16
N ASN A 74 -25.16 -10.13 10.01
CA ASN A 74 -25.23 -11.50 9.49
C ASN A 74 -23.89 -12.00 8.93
N ILE A 75 -22.92 -11.10 8.75
CA ILE A 75 -21.60 -11.43 8.22
C ILE A 75 -20.56 -11.36 9.33
N MET A 76 -20.05 -12.51 9.75
CA MET A 76 -19.01 -12.59 10.78
C MET A 76 -17.65 -12.93 10.19
N THR A 77 -16.62 -12.16 10.52
CA THR A 77 -15.23 -12.52 10.24
C THR A 77 -14.72 -13.55 11.25
N ILE A 78 -14.21 -14.68 10.77
CA ILE A 78 -13.71 -15.76 11.63
C ILE A 78 -12.33 -15.38 12.15
N LYS A 79 -12.19 -15.22 13.47
CA LYS A 79 -10.95 -14.73 14.08
C LYS A 79 -9.79 -15.74 14.00
N HIS A 80 -8.63 -15.23 13.60
CA HIS A 80 -7.23 -15.68 13.81
C HIS A 80 -6.77 -17.11 13.48
N LYS A 81 -7.62 -18.15 13.48
CA LYS A 81 -7.17 -19.53 13.17
C LYS A 81 -7.48 -19.98 11.74
N ASN A 82 -8.37 -19.28 11.04
CA ASN A 82 -8.83 -19.66 9.70
C ASN A 82 -8.59 -18.54 8.66
N MET A 83 -7.73 -17.55 8.93
CA MET A 83 -7.34 -16.59 7.89
C MET A 83 -6.46 -17.29 6.87
N LEU A 84 -6.68 -17.01 5.59
CA LEU A 84 -5.77 -17.44 4.53
C LEU A 84 -4.58 -16.47 4.54
N THR A 85 -3.46 -16.92 5.11
CA THR A 85 -2.20 -16.17 5.06
C THR A 85 -1.39 -16.64 3.85
N LEU A 86 -1.23 -15.73 2.88
CA LEU A 86 -0.40 -15.92 1.71
C LEU A 86 0.93 -15.22 1.93
N ASN A 87 2.03 -15.97 1.93
CA ASN A 87 3.37 -15.39 2.05
C ASN A 87 3.91 -15.15 0.63
N LEU A 88 3.93 -13.89 0.21
CA LEU A 88 4.30 -13.50 -1.16
C LEU A 88 5.56 -12.67 -1.17
N ASP A 89 6.43 -12.89 -2.14
CA ASP A 89 7.60 -12.05 -2.36
C ASP A 89 7.14 -10.77 -3.07
N VAL A 90 7.31 -9.61 -2.44
CA VAL A 90 6.82 -8.32 -2.95
C VAL A 90 7.82 -7.23 -2.69
N ALA A 91 8.19 -6.47 -3.74
CA ALA A 91 9.13 -5.35 -3.65
C ALA A 91 10.40 -5.73 -2.85
N GLY A 92 10.91 -6.95 -3.11
CA GLY A 92 12.01 -7.66 -2.45
C GLY A 92 11.98 -7.74 -0.92
N GLN A 93 10.79 -7.66 -0.32
CA GLN A 93 10.51 -8.35 0.93
C GLN A 93 10.15 -9.80 0.62
N GLU A 94 10.98 -10.74 1.08
CA GLU A 94 10.66 -12.16 1.01
C GLU A 94 9.49 -12.49 1.94
N LYS A 95 8.54 -13.29 1.44
CA LYS A 95 7.44 -13.88 2.24
C LYS A 95 6.62 -12.86 3.04
N ARG A 96 6.32 -11.69 2.46
CA ARG A 96 5.41 -10.72 3.07
C ARG A 96 4.04 -11.38 3.30
N PRO A 97 3.50 -11.35 4.53
CA PRO A 97 2.22 -11.99 4.82
C PRO A 97 1.06 -11.11 4.34
N TYR A 98 0.25 -11.66 3.44
CA TYR A 98 -1.05 -11.15 3.04
C TYR A 98 -2.15 -11.97 3.72
N ASN A 99 -2.84 -11.35 4.67
CA ASN A 99 -3.89 -12.00 5.44
C ASN A 99 -5.25 -11.71 4.82
N ILE A 100 -5.84 -12.70 4.17
CA ILE A 100 -7.16 -12.60 3.59
C ILE A 100 -8.17 -13.14 4.61
N PRO A 101 -9.10 -12.30 5.09
CA PRO A 101 -10.08 -12.71 6.06
C PRO A 101 -11.09 -13.70 5.45
N VAL A 102 -11.41 -14.74 6.21
CA VAL A 102 -12.52 -15.64 5.91
C VAL A 102 -13.73 -15.19 6.69
N HIS A 103 -14.85 -15.07 6.00
CA HIS A 103 -16.12 -14.65 6.57
C HIS A 103 -17.11 -15.80 6.52
N ARG A 104 -18.07 -15.75 7.44
CA ARG A 104 -19.23 -16.62 7.52
C ARG A 104 -20.48 -15.77 7.40
N ILE A 105 -21.39 -16.22 6.56
CA ILE A 105 -22.76 -15.70 6.48
C ILE A 105 -23.67 -16.75 7.08
N THR A 106 -24.56 -16.32 7.96
CA THR A 106 -25.65 -17.15 8.47
C THR A 106 -26.94 -16.65 7.84
N ASP A 107 -27.63 -17.53 7.13
CA ASP A 107 -28.94 -17.21 6.58
C ASP A 107 -29.94 -17.01 7.74
N PRO A 108 -30.67 -15.89 7.77
CA PRO A 108 -31.52 -15.55 8.90
C PRO A 108 -32.78 -16.41 9.00
N GLU A 109 -33.19 -17.07 7.92
CA GLU A 109 -34.43 -17.87 7.87
C GLU A 109 -34.16 -19.35 8.13
N THR A 110 -33.11 -19.89 7.52
CA THR A 110 -32.75 -21.32 7.52
C THR A 110 -31.66 -21.66 8.52
N PHE A 111 -30.91 -20.67 9.01
CA PHE A 111 -29.69 -20.82 9.81
C PHE A 111 -28.56 -21.58 9.11
N ASP A 112 -28.64 -21.76 7.80
CA ASP A 112 -27.57 -22.34 7.01
C ASP A 112 -26.36 -21.41 7.01
N GLU A 113 -25.16 -21.99 7.09
CA GLU A 113 -23.92 -21.25 7.13
C GLU A 113 -23.12 -21.45 5.83
N VAL A 114 -22.69 -20.33 5.24
CA VAL A 114 -21.80 -20.33 4.08
C VAL A 114 -20.58 -19.48 4.36
N TYR A 115 -19.43 -19.95 3.89
CA TYR A 115 -18.13 -19.36 4.14
C TYR A 115 -17.54 -18.81 2.84
N PHE A 116 -16.88 -17.66 2.91
CA PHE A 116 -16.30 -17.03 1.73
C PHE A 116 -15.05 -16.21 2.06
N LEU A 117 -14.22 -16.03 1.03
CA LEU A 117 -13.17 -15.01 1.00
C LEU A 117 -13.77 -13.75 0.40
N GLY A 118 -13.62 -12.60 1.04
CA GLY A 118 -14.09 -11.35 0.45
C GLY A 118 -13.55 -10.11 1.13
N GLU A 119 -13.51 -9.02 0.36
CA GLU A 119 -12.94 -7.74 0.78
C GLU A 119 -13.64 -6.56 0.12
N PHE A 120 -13.62 -5.41 0.79
CA PHE A 120 -13.86 -4.12 0.17
C PHE A 120 -12.54 -3.59 -0.43
N PRO A 121 -12.55 -2.93 -1.61
CA PRO A 121 -11.34 -2.34 -2.17
C PRO A 121 -10.80 -1.24 -1.24
N ALA A 122 -9.64 -1.51 -0.61
CA ALA A 122 -9.07 -0.62 0.39
C ALA A 122 -8.74 0.79 -0.14
N SER A 123 -8.46 0.93 -1.44
CA SER A 123 -8.20 2.21 -2.09
C SER A 123 -9.37 3.20 -2.01
N LEU A 124 -10.62 2.72 -1.89
CA LEU A 124 -11.78 3.61 -1.74
C LEU A 124 -11.75 4.37 -0.40
N ASN A 125 -11.22 3.75 0.66
CA ASN A 125 -10.98 4.44 1.93
C ASN A 125 -9.92 5.52 1.80
N THR A 126 -8.90 5.29 0.97
CA THR A 126 -7.88 6.31 0.68
C THR A 126 -8.47 7.49 -0.08
N LEU A 127 -9.34 7.25 -1.08
CA LEU A 127 -10.06 8.32 -1.79
C LEU A 127 -10.92 9.14 -0.83
N ALA A 128 -11.67 8.49 0.06
CA ALA A 128 -12.47 9.17 1.08
C ALA A 128 -11.62 10.00 2.04
N ALA A 129 -10.43 9.51 2.43
CA ALA A 129 -9.50 10.24 3.28
C ALA A 129 -8.90 11.47 2.56
N ILE A 130 -8.59 11.36 1.27
CA ILE A 130 -8.10 12.47 0.45
C ILE A 130 -9.18 13.54 0.30
N ALA A 131 -10.45 13.15 0.14
CA ALA A 131 -11.56 14.08 -0.07
C ALA A 131 -11.82 15.03 1.10
N VAL A 132 -11.46 14.64 2.32
CA VAL A 132 -11.61 15.49 3.52
C VAL A 132 -10.31 16.18 3.93
N ASP A 133 -9.23 15.98 3.18
CA ASP A 133 -7.91 16.51 3.50
C ASP A 133 -7.71 17.91 2.88
N PRO A 134 -7.46 18.95 3.69
CA PRO A 134 -7.31 20.34 3.20
C PRO A 134 -6.13 20.54 2.24
N ALA A 135 -5.23 19.56 2.14
CA ALA A 135 -4.14 19.53 1.17
C ALA A 135 -4.62 19.48 -0.28
N TYR A 136 -5.82 18.94 -0.51
CA TYR A 136 -6.36 18.65 -1.83
C TYR A 136 -7.53 19.55 -2.14
N ASP A 137 -7.68 19.90 -3.42
CA ASP A 137 -8.81 20.69 -3.90
C ASP A 137 -10.00 19.78 -4.25
N PHE A 138 -10.46 19.01 -3.27
CA PHE A 138 -11.74 18.30 -3.35
C PHE A 138 -12.85 19.30 -3.02
N ASN A 139 -13.59 19.74 -4.03
CA ASN A 139 -14.52 20.85 -3.86
C ASN A 139 -15.94 20.38 -3.51
N THR A 140 -16.31 19.14 -3.81
CA THR A 140 -17.67 18.62 -3.58
C THR A 140 -17.72 17.12 -3.23
N GLU A 141 -18.81 16.68 -2.59
CA GLU A 141 -19.18 15.26 -2.47
C GLU A 141 -19.33 14.58 -3.85
N GLU A 142 -19.67 15.36 -4.88
CA GLU A 142 -19.80 14.91 -6.26
C GLU A 142 -18.44 14.52 -6.87
N ASP A 143 -17.37 15.25 -6.56
CA ASP A 143 -16.02 14.91 -7.01
C ASP A 143 -15.60 13.54 -6.46
N LEU A 144 -15.90 13.25 -5.19
CA LEU A 144 -15.61 11.95 -4.59
C LEU A 144 -16.40 10.84 -5.29
N LYS A 145 -17.67 11.08 -5.60
CA LYS A 145 -18.50 10.13 -6.37
C LYS A 145 -17.94 9.88 -7.78
N LYS A 146 -17.44 10.92 -8.44
CA LYS A 146 -16.76 10.80 -9.75
C LYS A 146 -15.51 9.93 -9.65
N GLU A 147 -14.64 10.17 -8.67
CA GLU A 147 -13.42 9.38 -8.47
C GLU A 147 -13.71 7.91 -8.10
N ILE A 148 -14.72 7.66 -7.27
CA ILE A 148 -15.16 6.30 -6.92
C ILE A 148 -15.70 5.58 -8.15
N SER A 149 -16.51 6.26 -8.97
CA SER A 149 -17.03 5.72 -10.22
C SER A 149 -15.90 5.42 -11.20
N ALA A 150 -14.94 6.34 -11.33
CA ALA A 150 -13.76 6.16 -12.18
C ALA A 150 -12.88 4.99 -11.74
N PHE A 151 -12.67 4.81 -10.44
CA PHE A 151 -12.00 3.63 -9.89
C PHE A 151 -12.74 2.35 -10.27
N ARG A 152 -14.06 2.32 -10.04
CA ARG A 152 -14.90 1.16 -10.29
C ARG A 152 -14.89 0.78 -11.77
N ASP A 153 -15.12 1.75 -12.65
CA ASP A 153 -15.22 1.50 -14.08
C ASP A 153 -13.87 1.08 -14.65
N LYS A 154 -12.76 1.72 -14.24
CA LYS A 154 -11.40 1.30 -14.63
C LYS A 154 -11.10 -0.13 -14.22
N LEU A 155 -11.42 -0.51 -12.98
CA LEU A 155 -11.14 -1.86 -12.50
C LEU A 155 -12.04 -2.91 -13.19
N ILE A 156 -13.35 -2.69 -13.20
CA ILE A 156 -14.33 -3.70 -13.63
C ILE A 156 -14.44 -3.79 -15.14
N GLN A 157 -14.36 -2.68 -15.86
CA GLN A 157 -14.61 -2.64 -17.30
C GLN A 157 -13.32 -2.76 -18.12
N GLU A 158 -12.16 -2.36 -17.58
CA GLU A 158 -10.91 -2.37 -18.33
C GLU A 158 -9.92 -3.41 -17.78
N ILE A 159 -9.56 -3.34 -16.50
CA ILE A 159 -8.45 -4.14 -15.95
C ILE A 159 -8.83 -5.62 -15.79
N LEU A 160 -9.94 -5.91 -15.12
CA LEU A 160 -10.34 -7.28 -14.80
C LEU A 160 -10.71 -8.10 -16.05
N PRO A 161 -11.42 -7.57 -17.06
CA PRO A 161 -11.71 -8.28 -18.30
C PRO A 161 -10.47 -8.55 -19.18
N ALA A 162 -9.40 -7.76 -19.03
CA ALA A 162 -8.16 -7.96 -19.77
C ALA A 162 -7.33 -9.18 -19.28
N GLN A 163 -7.70 -9.77 -18.14
CA GLN A 163 -6.97 -10.89 -17.54
C GLN A 163 -7.26 -12.22 -18.21
N ASP A 164 -6.36 -13.20 -18.05
CA ASP A 164 -6.61 -14.56 -18.53
C ASP A 164 -7.81 -15.22 -17.83
N ALA A 165 -8.42 -16.19 -18.51
CA ALA A 165 -9.61 -16.88 -18.02
C ALA A 165 -9.38 -17.57 -16.67
N ASP A 166 -8.16 -18.04 -16.39
CA ASP A 166 -7.88 -18.68 -15.11
C ASP A 166 -7.94 -17.67 -13.95
N ILE A 167 -7.44 -16.45 -14.14
CA ILE A 167 -7.54 -15.37 -13.15
C ILE A 167 -8.98 -14.88 -13.02
N GLN A 168 -9.71 -14.75 -14.13
CA GLN A 168 -11.14 -14.36 -14.11
C GLN A 168 -12.01 -15.33 -13.32
N ASN A 169 -11.63 -16.61 -13.24
CA ASN A 169 -12.33 -17.62 -12.46
C ASN A 169 -12.04 -17.60 -10.95
N VAL A 170 -11.09 -16.76 -10.49
CA VAL A 170 -10.62 -16.72 -9.09
C VAL A 170 -11.26 -15.56 -8.30
N PHE A 171 -12.07 -14.72 -8.94
CA PHE A 171 -12.81 -13.67 -8.25
C PHE A 171 -14.24 -13.51 -8.78
N LYS A 172 -15.08 -12.84 -7.99
CA LYS A 172 -16.37 -12.33 -8.43
C LYS A 172 -16.56 -10.93 -7.88
N VAL A 173 -16.93 -10.01 -8.75
CA VAL A 173 -17.29 -8.65 -8.35
C VAL A 173 -18.75 -8.63 -7.93
N VAL A 174 -19.04 -7.98 -6.80
CA VAL A 174 -20.40 -7.76 -6.30
C VAL A 174 -20.62 -6.26 -6.20
N LEU A 175 -21.55 -5.74 -6.99
CA LEU A 175 -22.03 -4.37 -6.84
C LEU A 175 -23.25 -4.41 -5.93
N TYR A 176 -23.19 -3.68 -4.82
CA TYR A 176 -24.25 -3.62 -3.82
C TYR A 176 -24.69 -2.16 -3.63
N ASP A 177 -25.99 -1.92 -3.78
CA ASP A 177 -26.56 -0.59 -3.56
C ASP A 177 -26.88 -0.40 -2.07
N ASP A 178 -25.97 0.24 -1.35
CA ASP A 178 -26.12 0.60 0.06
C ASP A 178 -26.84 1.92 0.27
N THR A 179 -27.44 2.50 -0.77
CA THR A 179 -28.22 3.74 -0.68
C THR A 179 -29.72 3.50 -0.52
N VAL A 180 -30.17 2.25 -0.75
CA VAL A 180 -31.54 1.81 -0.54
C VAL A 180 -31.79 1.59 0.97
N SER A 181 -32.89 2.14 1.49
CA SER A 181 -33.27 1.98 2.91
C SER A 181 -33.87 0.60 3.18
N ASP A 182 -33.66 0.08 4.38
CA ASP A 182 -34.31 -1.12 4.95
C ASP A 182 -35.84 -1.08 4.99
N THR A 183 -36.44 0.09 4.76
CA THR A 183 -37.89 0.25 4.61
C THR A 183 -38.38 0.06 3.18
N ASP A 184 -37.48 0.00 2.20
CA ASP A 184 -37.80 -0.24 0.81
C ASP A 184 -38.11 -1.73 0.58
N PRO A 185 -39.23 -2.08 -0.08
CA PRO A 185 -39.57 -3.47 -0.40
C PRO A 185 -38.53 -4.21 -1.26
N GLU A 186 -37.70 -3.49 -2.02
CA GLU A 186 -36.62 -4.07 -2.83
C GLU A 186 -35.31 -4.23 -2.05
N TRP A 187 -35.27 -3.75 -0.80
CA TRP A 187 -34.08 -3.84 0.03
C TRP A 187 -33.77 -5.29 0.41
N GLN A 188 -32.49 -5.64 0.31
CA GLN A 188 -31.94 -6.89 0.79
C GLN A 188 -30.67 -6.59 1.57
N SER A 189 -30.49 -7.24 2.72
CA SER A 189 -29.22 -7.17 3.46
C SER A 189 -28.06 -7.67 2.58
N LEU A 190 -26.86 -7.14 2.80
CA LEU A 190 -25.67 -7.60 2.08
C LEU A 190 -25.42 -9.09 2.34
N GLY A 191 -25.65 -9.55 3.57
CA GLY A 191 -25.57 -10.95 3.96
C GLY A 191 -26.47 -11.82 3.08
N SER A 192 -27.74 -11.46 2.92
CA SER A 192 -28.69 -12.17 2.06
C SER A 192 -28.24 -12.21 0.60
N VAL A 193 -27.82 -11.07 0.03
CA VAL A 193 -27.35 -11.00 -1.37
C VAL A 193 -26.13 -11.90 -1.60
N LEU A 194 -25.16 -11.87 -0.69
CA LEU A 194 -23.96 -12.69 -0.78
C LEU A 194 -24.26 -14.17 -0.56
N PHE A 195 -25.17 -14.50 0.37
CA PHE A 195 -25.63 -15.87 0.59
C PHE A 195 -26.22 -16.48 -0.68
N ASP A 196 -27.14 -15.76 -1.32
CA ASP A 196 -27.77 -16.13 -2.59
C ASP A 196 -26.76 -16.36 -3.71
N ILE A 197 -25.77 -15.46 -3.84
CA ILE A 197 -24.70 -15.58 -4.83
C ILE A 197 -23.89 -16.86 -4.61
N LEU A 198 -23.56 -17.15 -3.35
CA LEU A 198 -22.72 -18.28 -3.00
C LEU A 198 -23.50 -19.58 -3.17
N THR A 199 -24.72 -19.70 -2.65
CA THR A 199 -25.55 -20.91 -2.78
C THR A 199 -25.86 -21.29 -4.23
N ARG A 200 -26.18 -20.31 -5.10
CA ARG A 200 -26.33 -20.55 -6.54
C ARG A 200 -25.04 -21.06 -7.18
N LYS A 201 -23.88 -20.52 -6.77
CA LYS A 201 -22.57 -21.04 -7.19
C LYS A 201 -22.36 -22.48 -6.72
N LEU A 202 -22.75 -22.84 -5.49
CA LEU A 202 -22.65 -24.21 -4.98
C LEU A 202 -23.48 -25.17 -5.82
N ALA A 203 -24.72 -24.79 -6.12
CA ALA A 203 -25.62 -25.58 -6.95
C ALA A 203 -25.06 -25.77 -8.36
N ALA A 204 -24.53 -24.71 -8.98
CA ALA A 204 -23.91 -24.77 -10.30
C ALA A 204 -22.65 -25.64 -10.31
N ALA A 205 -21.77 -25.53 -9.31
CA ALA A 205 -20.57 -26.37 -9.19
C ALA A 205 -20.92 -27.85 -8.97
N ALA A 206 -21.95 -28.14 -8.18
CA ALA A 206 -22.46 -29.49 -8.00
C ALA A 206 -23.02 -30.08 -9.30
N ALA A 207 -23.65 -29.26 -10.15
CA ALA A 207 -24.13 -29.67 -11.48
C ALA A 207 -22.99 -29.85 -12.50
N ALA A 208 -22.01 -28.95 -12.54
CA ALA A 208 -20.88 -28.96 -13.48
C ALA A 208 -19.93 -30.16 -13.28
N ARG A 209 -19.86 -30.74 -12.07
CA ARG A 209 -19.14 -32.00 -11.80
C ARG A 209 -19.67 -33.19 -12.62
N LYS A 210 -20.81 -33.05 -13.31
CA LYS A 210 -21.38 -34.07 -14.19
C LYS A 210 -21.07 -33.84 -15.68
N ASN A 211 -20.52 -32.69 -16.08
CA ASN A 211 -20.08 -32.40 -17.47
C ASN A 211 -19.19 -31.14 -17.50
N PRO A 212 -17.88 -31.27 -17.75
CA PRO A 212 -17.00 -30.10 -17.87
C PRO A 212 -17.13 -29.46 -19.27
N LEU A 213 -17.50 -28.19 -19.32
CA LEU A 213 -17.42 -27.37 -20.53
C LEU A 213 -16.08 -26.63 -20.59
N PHE A 214 -15.52 -26.56 -21.79
CA PHE A 214 -14.27 -25.86 -22.10
C PHE A 214 -14.53 -24.36 -22.29
N TYR A 215 -13.67 -23.52 -21.69
CA TYR A 215 -13.70 -22.07 -21.88
C TYR A 215 -13.06 -21.69 -23.22
N GLN A 216 -13.69 -20.76 -23.93
CA GLN A 216 -13.19 -20.15 -25.15
C GLN A 216 -12.21 -19.01 -24.83
N ASN A 217 -11.20 -18.84 -25.69
CA ASN A 217 -10.24 -17.75 -25.62
C ASN A 217 -10.90 -16.41 -25.95
N THR A 218 -11.00 -15.53 -24.94
CA THR A 218 -11.34 -14.12 -25.12
C THR A 218 -10.12 -13.35 -25.67
N PRO A 219 -10.26 -12.47 -26.66
CA PRO A 219 -9.18 -11.62 -27.13
C PRO A 219 -8.62 -10.75 -26.00
N ARG A 220 -7.29 -10.62 -25.92
CA ARG A 220 -6.61 -9.74 -24.98
C ARG A 220 -6.57 -8.32 -25.56
N PHE A 221 -6.91 -7.34 -24.74
CA PHE A 221 -6.71 -5.92 -25.04
C PHE A 221 -5.81 -5.33 -23.96
N GLN A 222 -4.92 -4.40 -24.32
CA GLN A 222 -4.05 -3.72 -23.36
C GLN A 222 -4.83 -2.65 -22.60
N VAL A 223 -4.57 -2.57 -21.29
CA VAL A 223 -5.12 -1.54 -20.43
C VAL A 223 -4.36 -0.24 -20.68
N GLN A 224 -5.04 0.76 -21.22
CA GLN A 224 -4.44 2.08 -21.44
C GLN A 224 -4.15 2.79 -20.13
N VAL A 225 -2.94 3.32 -19.96
CA VAL A 225 -2.60 4.24 -18.87
C VAL A 225 -2.42 5.62 -19.48
N ARG A 226 -3.14 6.64 -18.98
CA ARG A 226 -2.99 8.02 -19.47
C ARG A 226 -1.85 8.74 -18.73
N GLU A 227 -1.32 9.79 -19.38
CA GLU A 227 -0.31 10.70 -18.83
C GLU A 227 -0.65 11.16 -17.40
N ASP A 228 0.38 11.29 -16.55
CA ASP A 228 0.41 11.72 -15.13
C ASP A 228 -0.53 11.06 -14.09
N GLN A 229 -1.48 10.22 -14.53
CA GLN A 229 -2.52 9.61 -13.71
C GLN A 229 -1.96 8.74 -12.57
N LEU A 230 -0.96 7.91 -12.84
CA LEU A 230 -0.42 6.98 -11.86
C LEU A 230 0.50 7.66 -10.85
N GLY A 231 1.34 8.59 -11.29
CA GLY A 231 2.25 9.38 -10.47
C GLY A 231 1.47 10.27 -9.50
N TYR A 232 0.45 10.98 -10.00
CA TYR A 232 -0.38 11.83 -9.16
C TYR A 232 -1.21 11.04 -8.15
N SER A 233 -1.75 9.88 -8.55
CA SER A 233 -2.45 8.98 -7.63
C SER A 233 -1.50 8.35 -6.61
N ALA A 234 -0.31 7.93 -7.07
CA ALA A 234 0.79 7.44 -6.24
C ALA A 234 1.15 8.40 -5.12
N THR A 235 1.37 9.67 -5.44
CA THR A 235 1.72 10.65 -4.41
C THR A 235 0.58 10.86 -3.43
N SER A 236 -0.65 10.94 -3.93
CA SER A 236 -1.82 11.17 -3.08
C SER A 236 -2.04 10.05 -2.08
N GLU A 237 -2.01 8.80 -2.52
CA GLU A 237 -2.13 7.65 -1.63
C GLU A 237 -0.92 7.54 -0.69
N TYR A 238 0.30 7.79 -1.18
CA TYR A 238 1.51 7.75 -0.37
C TYR A 238 1.48 8.78 0.76
N PHE A 239 1.06 10.01 0.45
CA PHE A 239 0.98 11.05 1.45
C PHE A 239 -0.15 10.81 2.45
N ALA A 240 -1.39 10.68 1.98
CA ALA A 240 -2.57 10.58 2.84
C ALA A 240 -2.64 9.24 3.60
N GLY A 241 -2.23 8.15 2.94
CA GLY A 241 -2.27 6.80 3.50
C GLY A 241 -1.04 6.40 4.32
N TYR A 242 0.04 7.20 4.30
CA TYR A 242 1.27 6.86 5.03
C TYR A 242 1.96 8.07 5.68
N LEU A 243 2.51 9.02 4.92
CA LEU A 243 3.32 10.10 5.50
C LEU A 243 2.54 10.92 6.54
N LYS A 244 1.31 11.32 6.21
CA LYS A 244 0.45 12.10 7.13
C LYS A 244 0.17 11.38 8.45
N LEU A 245 0.28 10.05 8.46
CA LEU A 245 0.07 9.21 9.63
C LEU A 245 1.36 9.05 10.45
N ILE A 246 2.50 8.82 9.81
CA ILE A 246 3.75 8.49 10.50
C ILE A 246 4.57 9.70 10.96
N ILE A 247 4.39 10.87 10.33
CA ILE A 247 5.19 12.07 10.62
C ILE A 247 4.77 12.75 11.94
N PRO A 248 3.46 12.88 12.27
CA PRO A 248 3.04 13.39 13.58
C PRO A 248 3.67 12.65 14.75
N GLY A 249 4.41 13.37 15.59
CA GLY A 249 5.12 12.82 16.76
C GLY A 249 6.39 12.01 16.43
N LEU A 250 6.83 11.95 15.17
CA LEU A 250 8.01 11.18 14.77
C LEU A 250 9.27 11.65 15.52
N LYS A 251 9.48 12.96 15.60
CA LYS A 251 10.61 13.56 16.33
C LYS A 251 10.67 13.08 17.79
N THR A 252 9.55 13.15 18.50
CA THR A 252 9.47 12.70 19.90
C THR A 252 9.76 11.21 20.04
N ARG A 253 9.22 10.38 19.12
CA ARG A 253 9.50 8.94 19.11
C ARG A 253 10.97 8.64 18.81
N ALA A 254 11.57 9.39 17.89
CA ALA A 254 12.98 9.31 17.52
C ALA A 254 13.91 9.68 18.69
N GLU A 255 13.65 10.80 19.36
CA GLU A 255 14.40 11.25 20.54
C GLU A 255 14.28 10.24 21.70
N LYS A 256 13.08 9.68 21.91
CA LYS A 256 12.86 8.60 22.87
C LYS A 256 13.67 7.35 22.52
N TYR A 257 13.65 6.92 21.26
CA TYR A 257 14.42 5.75 20.82
C TYR A 257 15.92 5.91 21.09
N VAL A 258 16.49 7.10 20.81
CA VAL A 258 17.89 7.40 21.11
C VAL A 258 18.17 7.32 22.61
N SER A 259 17.32 7.95 23.43
CA SER A 259 17.43 7.94 24.89
C SER A 259 17.32 6.52 25.49
N ASP A 260 16.41 5.70 24.97
CA ASP A 260 16.23 4.31 25.40
C ASP A 260 17.48 3.46 25.06
N CYS A 261 18.06 3.64 23.87
CA CYS A 261 19.32 2.97 23.49
C CYS A 261 20.51 3.44 24.36
N GLU A 262 20.59 4.72 24.72
CA GLU A 262 21.61 5.24 25.66
C GLU A 262 21.42 4.69 27.07
N THR A 263 20.18 4.47 27.50
CA THR A 263 19.88 3.91 28.81
C THR A 263 20.31 2.43 28.89
N GLU A 264 19.96 1.63 27.89
CA GLU A 264 20.32 0.20 27.86
C GLU A 264 21.83 -0.03 27.67
N ARG A 265 22.50 0.94 27.02
CA ARG A 265 23.97 1.04 26.98
C ARG A 265 24.60 1.10 28.36
N VAL A 266 24.20 2.09 29.16
CA VAL A 266 24.76 2.33 30.49
C VAL A 266 24.54 1.12 31.39
N LYS A 267 23.43 0.40 31.20
CA LYS A 267 23.09 -0.83 31.93
C LYS A 267 23.82 -2.10 31.44
N GLY A 268 24.61 -2.02 30.36
CA GLY A 268 25.29 -3.18 29.77
C GLY A 268 24.35 -4.25 29.18
N ARG A 269 23.08 -3.91 28.92
CA ARG A 269 22.04 -4.83 28.39
C ARG A 269 21.84 -4.66 26.87
N TYR A 270 22.93 -4.38 26.19
CA TYR A 270 22.93 -3.83 24.84
C TYR A 270 22.40 -4.75 23.72
N THR A 271 22.11 -6.02 24.01
CA THR A 271 21.88 -7.04 22.98
C THR A 271 20.45 -7.15 22.46
N ARG A 272 19.46 -6.46 23.06
CA ARG A 272 18.03 -6.63 22.68
C ARG A 272 17.39 -5.46 21.92
N LEU A 273 17.91 -4.24 22.02
CA LEU A 273 17.29 -3.03 21.43
C LEU A 273 18.21 -2.25 20.48
N CYS A 274 19.52 -2.54 20.51
CA CYS A 274 20.53 -1.83 19.72
C CYS A 274 21.53 -2.88 19.15
N PRO A 275 21.54 -3.16 17.84
CA PRO A 275 22.32 -4.25 17.25
C PRO A 275 23.85 -4.14 17.46
N PRO A 276 24.62 -5.25 17.39
CA PRO A 276 26.08 -5.27 17.62
C PRO A 276 26.93 -4.40 16.66
N ILE A 277 26.38 -3.92 15.55
CA ILE A 277 27.07 -2.99 14.64
C ILE A 277 27.38 -1.65 15.36
N CYS A 278 26.75 -1.40 16.51
CA CYS A 278 26.91 -0.21 17.37
C CYS A 278 28.22 -0.11 18.18
N LEU A 279 29.23 -0.98 17.97
CA LEU A 279 30.25 -1.21 19.00
C LEU A 279 31.46 -0.25 19.02
N ASN A 280 31.75 0.52 17.97
CA ASN A 280 33.07 1.19 17.89
C ASN A 280 33.08 2.71 17.80
N VAL A 281 31.94 3.38 17.66
CA VAL A 281 31.91 4.85 17.60
C VAL A 281 30.73 5.34 18.42
N ARG A 282 31.00 6.12 19.47
CA ARG A 282 30.02 6.95 20.16
C ARG A 282 29.21 7.67 19.08
N PRO A 283 27.93 7.40 18.83
CA PRO A 283 27.16 8.34 18.05
C PRO A 283 26.83 9.47 19.01
N PRO A 284 27.41 10.69 18.88
CA PRO A 284 26.81 11.84 19.55
C PRO A 284 25.31 11.88 19.20
N PRO A 285 24.44 12.37 20.10
CA PRO A 285 23.01 12.56 19.87
C PRO A 285 22.67 13.28 18.56
N ASP A 286 23.64 13.97 17.97
CA ASP A 286 23.56 14.74 16.75
C ASP A 286 23.76 13.96 15.43
N LEU A 287 23.92 12.62 15.47
CA LEU A 287 24.08 11.77 14.26
C LEU A 287 22.82 11.01 13.84
N PHE A 288 21.67 11.30 14.47
CA PHE A 288 20.36 10.76 14.09
C PHE A 288 19.44 11.88 13.62
N THR A 289 19.04 11.85 12.35
CA THR A 289 18.03 12.80 11.84
C THR A 289 16.65 12.45 12.38
N SER A 290 15.94 13.44 12.94
CA SER A 290 14.54 13.31 13.33
C SER A 290 13.55 13.53 12.18
N GLN A 291 14.05 13.84 10.98
CA GLN A 291 13.27 13.92 9.76
C GLN A 291 13.25 12.56 9.05
N PHE A 292 12.09 12.23 8.49
CA PHE A 292 11.92 11.09 7.61
C PHE A 292 12.44 11.42 6.21
N LEU A 293 13.40 10.63 5.72
CA LEU A 293 13.98 10.80 4.38
C LEU A 293 13.14 10.05 3.35
N VAL A 294 12.54 10.76 2.41
CA VAL A 294 11.89 10.16 1.24
C VAL A 294 12.86 10.25 0.07
N ILE A 295 13.33 9.10 -0.38
CA ILE A 295 14.33 9.00 -1.46
C ILE A 295 13.62 8.70 -2.78
N ILE A 296 13.70 9.63 -3.72
CA ILE A 296 13.11 9.49 -5.06
C ILE A 296 14.25 9.22 -6.04
N LEU A 297 14.25 8.04 -6.66
CA LEU A 297 15.17 7.67 -7.72
C LEU A 297 14.61 8.16 -9.06
N GLN A 298 15.40 8.88 -9.86
CA GLN A 298 14.94 9.43 -11.13
C GLN A 298 14.53 8.36 -12.15
N SER A 299 15.11 7.16 -12.07
CA SER A 299 14.70 6.03 -12.92
C SER A 299 13.28 5.52 -12.62
N GLY A 300 12.70 5.86 -11.47
CA GLY A 300 11.46 5.28 -10.97
C GLY A 300 11.59 3.83 -10.47
N LYS A 301 12.78 3.21 -10.57
CA LYS A 301 13.01 1.80 -10.20
C LYS A 301 13.50 1.68 -8.77
N ALA A 302 12.55 1.76 -7.83
CA ALA A 302 12.85 1.59 -6.41
C ALA A 302 13.34 0.15 -6.09
N PRO A 303 14.56 -0.02 -5.59
CA PRO A 303 15.09 -1.31 -5.16
C PRO A 303 14.42 -1.73 -3.85
N PRO A 304 14.45 -3.02 -3.52
CA PRO A 304 13.72 -3.54 -2.38
C PRO A 304 14.28 -3.10 -1.02
N THR A 305 15.58 -2.83 -0.97
CA THR A 305 16.26 -2.34 0.23
C THR A 305 17.28 -1.29 -0.15
N PHE A 306 17.63 -0.41 0.81
CA PHE A 306 18.76 0.48 0.63
C PHE A 306 20.07 -0.27 0.41
N HIS A 307 20.27 -1.43 1.07
CA HIS A 307 21.51 -2.19 0.94
C HIS A 307 21.72 -2.78 -0.45
N SER A 308 20.64 -3.25 -1.09
CA SER A 308 20.69 -3.73 -2.48
C SER A 308 20.98 -2.61 -3.48
N PHE A 309 20.78 -1.35 -3.10
CA PHE A 309 21.08 -0.18 -3.92
C PHE A 309 22.49 0.35 -3.68
N ASP A 310 22.81 0.60 -2.40
CA ASP A 310 24.07 1.12 -1.93
C ASP A 310 24.53 0.30 -0.73
N LYS A 311 25.62 -0.46 -0.93
CA LYS A 311 26.21 -1.35 0.08
C LYS A 311 26.58 -0.63 1.38
N ASN A 312 26.79 0.68 1.35
CA ASN A 312 27.15 1.47 2.53
C ASN A 312 25.93 1.84 3.39
N ILE A 313 24.72 1.50 2.94
CA ILE A 313 23.49 1.64 3.70
C ILE A 313 23.03 0.25 4.15
N THR A 314 22.80 0.10 5.44
CA THR A 314 22.32 -1.15 6.05
C THR A 314 21.05 -0.89 6.85
N THR A 315 20.19 -1.90 6.89
CA THR A 315 18.94 -1.85 7.65
C THR A 315 18.94 -3.02 8.63
N ASP A 316 18.84 -2.73 9.93
CA ASP A 316 18.60 -3.79 10.90
C ASP A 316 17.09 -3.94 11.09
N SER A 317 16.56 -5.12 10.76
CA SER A 317 15.13 -5.41 10.86
C SER A 317 14.58 -5.32 12.30
N ASN A 318 15.44 -5.36 13.31
CA ASN A 318 15.05 -5.20 14.72
C ASN A 318 15.16 -3.74 15.20
N ALA A 319 15.77 -2.85 14.40
CA ALA A 319 15.86 -1.43 14.72
C ALA A 319 14.72 -0.67 14.06
N TYR A 320 13.62 -0.49 14.79
CA TYR A 320 12.46 0.25 14.32
C TYR A 320 11.74 1.00 15.43
N ILE A 321 11.01 2.04 15.03
CA ILE A 321 10.06 2.76 15.87
C ILE A 321 8.66 2.21 15.59
N LYS A 322 8.01 1.67 16.62
CA LYS A 322 6.62 1.24 16.53
C LYS A 322 5.70 2.42 16.81
N HIS A 323 4.68 2.59 15.97
CA HIS A 323 3.62 3.55 16.16
C HIS A 323 2.27 2.87 15.91
N GLU A 324 1.27 3.16 16.73
CA GLU A 324 -0.09 2.63 16.59
C GLU A 324 -1.06 3.80 16.44
N ILE A 325 -1.93 3.71 15.43
CA ILE A 325 -2.93 4.73 15.12
C ILE A 325 -4.27 4.03 14.94
N ASP A 326 -5.33 4.59 15.51
CA ASP A 326 -6.68 4.16 15.20
C ASP A 326 -7.15 4.84 13.90
N ILE A 327 -7.49 4.03 12.90
CA ILE A 327 -8.02 4.47 11.61
C ILE A 327 -9.37 3.77 11.40
N GLY A 328 -10.46 4.50 11.59
CA GLY A 328 -11.82 3.98 11.39
C GLY A 328 -12.19 2.84 12.34
N GLY A 329 -11.75 2.89 13.60
CA GLY A 329 -12.03 1.86 14.61
C GLY A 329 -11.13 0.62 14.49
N LYS A 330 -10.06 0.71 13.71
CA LYS A 330 -9.01 -0.31 13.60
C LYS A 330 -7.67 0.29 13.98
N THR A 331 -7.07 -0.22 15.04
CA THR A 331 -5.67 0.05 15.37
C THR A 331 -4.76 -0.54 14.30
N ARG A 332 -4.07 0.32 13.56
CA ARG A 332 -3.00 -0.04 12.65
C ARG A 332 -1.67 0.22 13.32
N SER A 333 -0.76 -0.76 13.24
CA SER A 333 0.62 -0.59 13.66
C SER A 333 1.51 -0.30 12.46
N PHE A 334 2.29 0.77 12.57
CA PHE A 334 3.33 1.17 11.65
C PHE A 334 4.69 0.89 12.30
N GLN A 335 5.62 0.42 11.48
CA GLN A 335 7.02 0.23 11.86
C GLN A 335 7.87 1.11 10.96
N THR A 336 8.51 2.12 11.56
CA THR A 336 9.47 2.96 10.87
C THR A 336 10.86 2.38 11.09
N LEU A 337 11.47 1.84 10.04
CA LEU A 337 12.80 1.24 10.12
C LEU A 337 13.87 2.32 10.35
N ILE A 338 14.94 1.92 11.03
CA ILE A 338 16.12 2.74 11.26
C ILE A 338 17.26 2.16 10.44
N HIS A 339 17.87 3.02 9.63
CA HIS A 339 18.97 2.68 8.75
C HIS A 339 20.28 3.21 9.32
N CYS A 340 21.37 2.49 9.05
CA CYS A 340 22.73 2.93 9.29
C CYS A 340 23.38 3.21 7.93
N VAL A 341 23.89 4.43 7.76
CA VAL A 341 24.66 4.84 6.58
C VAL A 341 26.11 5.07 6.98
N THR A 342 27.04 4.52 6.21
CA THR A 342 28.48 4.75 6.38
C THR A 342 28.95 5.68 5.28
N ASP A 343 29.59 6.80 5.63
CA ASP A 343 30.26 7.66 4.67
C ASP A 343 31.47 6.90 4.07
N PRO A 344 31.47 6.59 2.77
CA PRO A 344 32.56 5.83 2.15
C PRO A 344 33.89 6.61 2.13
N ARG A 345 33.87 7.94 2.31
CA ARG A 345 35.05 8.80 2.30
C ARG A 345 35.75 8.81 3.66
N THR A 346 35.00 8.77 4.74
CA THR A 346 35.51 8.97 6.11
C THR A 346 35.37 7.75 7.02
N GLY A 347 34.50 6.80 6.65
CA GLY A 347 34.10 5.68 7.50
C GLY A 347 33.14 6.09 8.64
N ALA A 348 32.73 7.36 8.71
CA ALA A 348 31.79 7.84 9.72
C ALA A 348 30.41 7.21 9.53
N GLN A 349 29.74 6.88 10.64
CA GLN A 349 28.44 6.22 10.61
C GLN A 349 27.34 7.14 11.16
N TYR A 350 26.24 7.21 10.43
CA TYR A 350 25.07 8.02 10.78
C TYR A 350 23.81 7.17 10.74
N ARG A 351 22.74 7.67 11.37
CA ARG A 351 21.45 6.99 11.40
C ARG A 351 20.35 7.86 10.83
N PHE A 352 19.39 7.24 10.15
CA PHE A 352 18.22 7.92 9.63
C PHE A 352 17.01 7.00 9.57
N MET A 353 15.83 7.61 9.47
CA MET A 353 14.58 6.94 9.11
C MET A 353 14.23 7.39 7.70
N GLY A 354 13.84 6.47 6.83
CA GLY A 354 13.47 6.83 5.47
C GLY A 354 13.11 5.63 4.63
N GLU A 355 12.72 5.87 3.38
CA GLU A 355 12.39 4.82 2.43
C GLU A 355 12.43 5.32 0.99
N PHE A 356 12.47 4.37 0.05
CA PHE A 356 11.97 4.62 -1.30
C PHE A 356 10.44 4.54 -1.26
N PRO A 357 9.68 5.48 -1.86
CA PRO A 357 8.23 5.40 -1.91
C PRO A 357 7.76 4.06 -2.46
N ALA A 358 6.96 3.34 -1.67
CA ALA A 358 6.45 2.01 -2.06
C ALA A 358 5.64 2.05 -3.37
N ALA A 359 5.11 3.21 -3.75
CA ALA A 359 4.41 3.39 -5.00
C ALA A 359 5.29 3.13 -6.24
N PHE A 360 6.59 3.40 -6.19
CA PHE A 360 7.50 3.18 -7.31
C PHE A 360 7.71 1.69 -7.61
N ALA A 361 7.71 0.83 -6.59
CA ALA A 361 7.69 -0.61 -6.82
C ALA A 361 6.43 -1.04 -7.59
N THR A 362 5.27 -0.43 -7.31
CA THR A 362 4.04 -0.71 -8.06
C THR A 362 4.10 -0.18 -9.50
N LEU A 363 4.68 1.00 -9.73
CA LEU A 363 4.85 1.53 -11.09
C LEU A 363 5.80 0.67 -11.93
N ALA A 364 6.91 0.21 -11.34
CA ALA A 364 7.82 -0.73 -12.00
C ALA A 364 7.15 -2.09 -12.29
N GLU A 365 6.24 -2.55 -11.42
CA GLU A 365 5.43 -3.75 -11.68
C GLU A 365 4.43 -3.57 -12.82
N ILE A 366 3.89 -2.36 -13.01
CA ILE A 366 3.02 -2.01 -14.13
C ILE A 366 3.83 -1.98 -15.44
N GLU A 367 5.02 -1.37 -15.44
CA GLU A 367 5.95 -1.37 -16.59
C GLU A 367 6.34 -2.78 -17.04
N ALA A 368 6.60 -3.66 -16.08
CA ALA A 368 6.95 -5.04 -16.37
C ALA A 368 5.75 -5.92 -16.81
N ASP A 369 4.52 -5.41 -16.73
CA ASP A 369 3.30 -6.17 -17.02
C ASP A 369 2.78 -5.88 -18.43
N PRO A 370 2.86 -6.85 -19.38
CA PRO A 370 2.45 -6.64 -20.77
C PRO A 370 0.94 -6.41 -20.94
N THR A 371 0.15 -6.56 -19.88
CA THR A 371 -1.28 -6.23 -19.86
C THR A 371 -1.51 -4.72 -19.91
N PHE A 372 -0.55 -3.92 -19.46
CA PHE A 372 -0.63 -2.47 -19.49
C PHE A 372 0.12 -1.92 -20.70
N ASP A 373 -0.45 -0.87 -21.29
CA ASP A 373 0.25 -0.02 -22.25
C ASP A 373 1.00 1.04 -21.43
N PHE A 374 2.18 0.67 -20.92
CA PHE A 374 2.98 1.48 -20.01
C PHE A 374 4.45 1.08 -20.12
N ASP A 375 5.31 1.98 -20.61
CA ASP A 375 6.71 1.71 -20.87
C ASP A 375 7.69 2.41 -19.89
N VAL A 376 8.98 2.36 -20.22
CA VAL A 376 10.04 2.95 -19.40
C VAL A 376 10.04 4.48 -19.40
N ASP A 377 9.60 5.10 -20.49
CA ASP A 377 9.51 6.56 -20.58
C ASP A 377 8.25 7.04 -19.84
N ASP A 378 7.14 6.29 -19.93
CA ASP A 378 5.97 6.50 -19.07
C ASP A 378 6.36 6.41 -17.58
N LEU A 379 7.17 5.41 -17.18
CA LEU A 379 7.63 5.28 -15.79
C LEU A 379 8.38 6.53 -15.30
N LYS A 380 9.23 7.12 -16.13
CA LYS A 380 9.96 8.36 -15.81
C LYS A 380 8.99 9.53 -15.66
N ASP A 381 8.05 9.67 -16.59
CA ASP A 381 7.06 10.74 -16.57
C ASP A 381 6.17 10.65 -15.32
N GLN A 382 5.73 9.44 -14.94
CA GLN A 382 4.97 9.25 -13.69
C GLN A 382 5.83 9.50 -12.44
N THR A 383 7.14 9.24 -12.48
CA THR A 383 8.06 9.53 -11.39
C THR A 383 8.26 11.04 -11.21
N LEU A 384 8.39 11.78 -12.32
CA LEU A 384 8.44 13.24 -12.32
C LEU A 384 7.12 13.83 -11.80
N ALA A 385 5.99 13.35 -12.31
CA ALA A 385 4.67 13.75 -11.85
C ALA A 385 4.50 13.49 -10.33
N PHE A 386 5.00 12.37 -9.84
CA PHE A 386 5.00 12.06 -8.40
C PHE A 386 5.79 13.11 -7.61
N GLN A 387 7.00 13.41 -8.07
CA GLN A 387 7.93 14.35 -7.45
C GLN A 387 7.32 15.76 -7.39
N GLU A 388 6.88 16.28 -8.54
CA GLU A 388 6.28 17.61 -8.65
C GLU A 388 5.08 17.75 -7.71
N LYS A 389 4.17 16.76 -7.72
CA LYS A 389 2.99 16.81 -6.86
C LYS A 389 3.36 16.77 -5.37
N LEU A 390 4.36 15.98 -4.98
CA LEU A 390 4.77 15.90 -3.57
C LEU A 390 5.43 17.19 -3.10
N ILE A 391 6.43 17.64 -3.85
CA ILE A 391 7.33 18.74 -3.48
C ILE A 391 6.65 20.10 -3.64
N GLU A 392 5.90 20.30 -4.72
CA GLU A 392 5.41 21.63 -5.10
C GLU A 392 3.96 21.87 -4.68
N LYS A 393 3.17 20.80 -4.51
CA LYS A 393 1.74 20.92 -4.24
C LYS A 393 1.38 20.44 -2.83
N ILE A 394 1.63 19.17 -2.51
CA ILE A 394 1.14 18.56 -1.27
C ILE A 394 1.90 19.06 -0.04
N LEU A 395 3.24 18.93 -0.02
CA LEU A 395 4.03 19.32 1.16
C LEU A 395 3.88 20.81 1.48
N PRO A 396 3.97 21.76 0.53
CA PRO A 396 3.81 23.18 0.83
C PRO A 396 2.45 23.52 1.46
N ALA A 397 1.40 22.77 1.12
CA ALA A 397 0.05 22.93 1.67
C ALA A 397 -0.11 22.46 3.12
N GLN A 398 0.85 21.69 3.65
CA GLN A 398 0.75 21.12 4.99
C GLN A 398 1.16 22.10 6.09
N ASP A 399 0.80 21.74 7.32
CA ASP A 399 1.32 22.40 8.51
C ASP A 399 2.85 22.27 8.63
N GLU A 400 3.42 23.13 9.47
CA GLU A 400 4.87 23.17 9.69
C GLU A 400 5.44 21.87 10.27
N LEU A 401 4.65 21.13 11.05
CA LEU A 401 5.08 19.88 11.65
C LEU A 401 5.36 18.83 10.57
N ILE A 402 4.44 18.66 9.61
CA ILE A 402 4.60 17.71 8.52
C ILE A 402 5.70 18.18 7.56
N ARG A 403 5.70 19.47 7.18
CA ARG A 403 6.72 20.02 6.27
C ARG A 403 8.14 19.87 6.81
N ASN A 404 8.34 20.16 8.09
CA ASN A 404 9.66 20.06 8.71
C ASN A 404 9.98 18.62 9.12
N GLY A 405 8.99 17.74 9.23
CA GLY A 405 9.18 16.33 9.57
C GLY A 405 9.68 15.45 8.41
N VAL A 406 9.61 15.94 7.17
CA VAL A 406 10.00 15.20 5.96
C VAL A 406 11.17 15.90 5.27
N LYS A 407 12.11 15.11 4.72
CA LYS A 407 13.11 15.60 3.77
C LYS A 407 13.04 14.76 2.50
N ILE A 408 12.82 15.42 1.37
CA ILE A 408 12.91 14.79 0.06
C ILE A 408 14.35 14.86 -0.44
N ILE A 409 14.87 13.72 -0.92
CA ILE A 409 16.14 13.61 -1.64
C ILE A 409 15.81 13.00 -3.00
N VAL A 410 16.00 13.79 -4.06
CA VAL A 410 15.92 13.30 -5.44
C VAL A 410 17.32 12.88 -5.84
N PHE A 411 17.48 11.61 -6.21
CA PHE A 411 18.76 11.00 -6.55
C PHE A 411 18.70 10.50 -7.98
N ASP A 412 19.63 10.99 -8.81
CA ASP A 412 19.76 10.54 -10.20
C ASP A 412 20.53 9.21 -10.22
N ASP A 413 19.83 8.11 -10.43
CA ASP A 413 20.40 6.77 -10.54
C ASP A 413 20.55 6.30 -12.00
N THR A 414 20.36 7.20 -12.97
CA THR A 414 20.39 6.89 -14.40
C THR A 414 21.79 7.03 -15.00
N VAL A 415 22.67 7.79 -14.35
CA VAL A 415 24.05 8.00 -14.78
C VAL A 415 24.90 6.80 -14.38
N THR A 416 25.19 5.94 -15.35
CA THR A 416 25.95 4.69 -15.16
C THR A 416 27.42 4.79 -15.58
N ASP A 417 27.79 5.82 -16.36
CA ASP A 417 29.16 6.09 -16.80
C ASP A 417 29.62 7.50 -16.35
N PRO A 418 30.70 7.61 -15.56
CA PRO A 418 31.18 8.88 -15.07
C PRO A 418 32.04 9.59 -16.12
N PRO A 419 31.87 10.91 -16.28
CA PRO A 419 33.03 11.78 -16.37
C PRO A 419 33.08 12.75 -15.19
N THR A 420 32.64 12.32 -14.00
CA THR A 420 32.98 12.79 -12.65
C THR A 420 32.27 11.88 -11.68
N ALA A 421 32.93 11.41 -10.62
CA ALA A 421 32.33 10.52 -9.61
C ALA A 421 31.04 11.14 -9.05
N GLN A 422 29.88 10.67 -9.49
CA GLN A 422 28.62 11.04 -8.87
C GLN A 422 28.66 10.51 -7.44
N ALA A 423 28.35 11.36 -6.47
CA ALA A 423 28.27 10.97 -5.08
C ALA A 423 27.27 9.82 -4.94
N SER A 424 27.67 8.76 -4.25
CA SER A 424 26.79 7.65 -3.86
C SER A 424 25.62 8.17 -3.02
N LEU A 425 24.52 7.42 -2.97
CA LEU A 425 23.38 7.79 -2.13
C LEU A 425 23.80 7.91 -0.65
N ALA A 426 24.70 7.05 -0.20
CA ALA A 426 25.29 7.15 1.14
C ALA A 426 25.98 8.49 1.37
N GLU A 427 26.80 8.98 0.43
CA GLU A 427 27.46 10.29 0.52
C GLU A 427 26.44 11.42 0.62
N VAL A 428 25.39 11.40 -0.23
CA VAL A 428 24.34 12.42 -0.23
C VAL A 428 23.60 12.48 1.11
N ILE A 429 23.28 11.31 1.70
CA ILE A 429 22.61 11.24 3.01
C ILE A 429 23.56 11.72 4.13
N CYS A 430 24.83 11.31 4.10
CA CYS A 430 25.83 11.72 5.09
C CYS A 430 26.07 13.23 5.07
N ASP A 431 26.18 13.83 3.88
CA ASP A 431 26.34 15.28 3.71
C ASP A 431 25.12 16.03 4.25
N TYR A 432 23.91 15.52 4.00
CA TYR A 432 22.68 16.07 4.56
C TYR A 432 22.68 16.05 6.09
N ILE A 433 22.96 14.90 6.72
CA ILE A 433 22.95 14.77 8.18
C ILE A 433 24.02 15.67 8.81
N THR A 434 25.23 15.67 8.24
CA THR A 434 26.36 16.48 8.76
C THR A 434 26.08 17.98 8.65
N SER A 435 25.47 18.45 7.56
CA SER A 435 25.11 19.86 7.40
C SER A 435 24.15 20.36 8.49
N LYS A 436 23.26 19.50 8.99
CA LYS A 436 22.33 19.81 10.08
C LYS A 436 23.03 19.89 11.44
N THR A 437 23.99 19.02 11.70
CA THR A 437 24.78 19.01 12.94
C THR A 437 25.59 20.30 13.07
N LEU A 438 26.28 20.70 11.99
CA LEU A 438 27.09 21.92 11.97
C LEU A 438 26.27 23.21 12.15
N LEU A 439 25.00 23.21 11.71
CA LEU A 439 24.10 24.35 11.91
C LEU A 439 23.67 24.49 13.38
N LYS A 440 23.46 23.38 14.10
CA LYS A 440 23.16 23.42 15.55
C LYS A 440 24.34 23.93 16.36
N GLU A 441 25.56 23.54 16.02
CA GLU A 441 26.78 23.98 16.71
C GLU A 441 27.08 25.48 16.52
N LYS A 442 26.60 26.10 15.45
CA LYS A 442 26.74 27.56 15.22
C LYS A 442 25.65 28.41 15.88
N MET A 443 24.57 27.79 16.36
CA MET A 443 23.44 28.49 16.98
C MET A 443 23.43 28.39 18.51
N ASN A 444 24.24 27.49 19.09
CA ASN A 444 24.56 27.42 20.51
C ASN A 444 25.90 28.13 20.76
#